data_AF-A0A7R9ZAQ4-F1
#
_entry.id   AF-A0A7R9ZAQ4-F1
#
_cell.length_a   1.000
_cell.length_b   1.000
_cell.length_c   1.000
_cell.angle_alpha   90.00
_cell.angle_beta   90.00
_cell.angle_gamma   90.00
#
_symmetry.space_group_name_H-M   'P 1'
#
loop_
_entity.id
_entity.type
_entity.pdbx_description
1 polymer ?
#
loop_
_entity_poly.entity_id
_entity_poly.type
_entity_poly.pdbx_seq_one_letter_code
_entity_poly.pdbx_strand_id
1 'polypeptide(L)'
;AASQAETELMLVIDPTELFVLRPKASKSEGFKSSAGNRGTILCGASLRSVITAVSDKEWLHIAIRHIGDVGSLIRNGNMSLRFDSPGTCLIVRHYLERCRSALRGKLLNQIDALLDRC
;
A
#
# COMPACT_ATOMS: atom_id res chain seq x y z
N ALA A 1 27.18 -4.73 -16.53
CA ALA A 1 26.10 -4.12 -15.72
C ALA A 1 25.39 -5.23 -14.99
N ALA A 2 25.41 -5.24 -13.65
CA ALA A 2 24.69 -6.25 -12.89
C ALA A 2 23.19 -6.05 -13.14
N SER A 3 22.51 -7.06 -13.70
CA SER A 3 21.06 -7.05 -13.84
C SER A 3 20.47 -7.03 -12.43
N GLN A 4 20.02 -5.86 -11.97
CA GLN A 4 19.17 -5.79 -10.79
C GLN A 4 17.94 -6.64 -11.10
N ALA A 5 17.79 -7.76 -10.41
CA ALA A 5 16.58 -8.56 -10.49
C ALA A 5 15.43 -7.65 -10.04
N GLU A 6 14.57 -7.27 -10.99
CA GLU A 6 13.34 -6.54 -10.68
C GLU A 6 12.53 -7.41 -9.72
N THR A 7 12.43 -6.96 -8.47
CA THR A 7 11.64 -7.66 -7.48
C THR A 7 10.20 -7.28 -7.70
N GLU A 8 9.43 -8.16 -8.31
CA GLU A 8 7.99 -7.99 -8.43
C GLU A 8 7.37 -7.92 -7.02
N LEU A 9 6.62 -6.84 -6.78
CA LEU A 9 5.89 -6.60 -5.54
C LEU A 9 4.44 -6.33 -5.90
N MET A 10 3.54 -6.74 -5.02
CA MET A 10 2.12 -6.44 -5.13
C MET A 10 1.72 -5.50 -4.01
N LEU A 11 1.06 -4.40 -4.38
CA LEU A 11 0.43 -3.49 -3.45
C LEU A 11 -1.05 -3.87 -3.31
N VAL A 12 -1.49 -4.12 -2.08
CA VAL A 12 -2.89 -4.34 -1.74
C VAL A 12 -3.36 -3.19 -0.89
N ILE A 13 -4.47 -2.57 -1.29
CA ILE A 13 -5.11 -1.49 -0.54
C ILE A 13 -6.51 -1.96 -0.16
N ASP A 14 -6.75 -2.06 1.14
CA ASP A 14 -8.05 -2.33 1.74
C ASP A 14 -8.60 -1.01 2.33
N PRO A 15 -9.91 -0.84 2.58
CA PRO A 15 -10.45 0.43 3.08
C PRO A 15 -9.83 0.96 4.37
N THR A 16 -9.15 0.13 5.17
CA THR A 16 -8.48 0.53 6.41
C THR A 16 -6.97 0.40 6.40
N GLU A 17 -6.41 -0.41 5.50
CA GLU A 17 -5.01 -0.86 5.56
C GLU A 17 -4.37 -0.92 4.17
N LEU A 18 -3.05 -0.83 4.16
CA LEU A 18 -2.20 -0.98 3.00
C LEU A 18 -1.20 -2.11 3.30
N PHE A 19 -1.00 -3.01 2.33
CA PHE A 19 -0.03 -4.09 2.41
C PHE A 19 0.85 -4.12 1.18
N VAL A 20 2.14 -4.34 1.38
CA VAL A 20 3.06 -4.70 0.30
C VAL A 20 3.47 -6.14 0.50
N LEU A 21 3.34 -6.94 -0.54
CA LEU A 21 3.63 -8.35 -0.49
C LEU A 21 4.52 -8.78 -1.65
N ARG A 22 5.39 -9.74 -1.38
CA ARG A 22 6.19 -10.44 -2.39
C ARG A 22 5.42 -11.69 -2.81
N PRO A 23 4.99 -11.81 -4.08
CA PRO A 23 4.39 -13.04 -4.57
C PRO A 23 5.42 -14.18 -4.50
N LYS A 24 4.95 -15.40 -4.27
CA LYS A 24 5.84 -16.57 -4.35
C LYS A 24 6.13 -16.82 -5.83
N ALA A 25 7.41 -16.75 -6.22
CA ALA A 25 7.82 -16.97 -7.61
C ALA A 25 7.28 -18.32 -8.12
N SER A 26 6.41 -18.29 -9.13
CA SER A 26 6.09 -19.47 -9.94
C SER A 26 7.25 -19.72 -10.89
N LYS A 27 8.38 -20.23 -10.38
CA LYS A 27 9.35 -20.86 -11.26
C LYS A 27 8.79 -22.22 -11.68
N SER A 28 8.26 -22.25 -12.90
CA SER A 28 8.18 -23.40 -13.81
C SER A 28 7.44 -24.67 -13.34
N GLU A 29 6.48 -25.08 -14.18
CA GLU A 29 5.79 -26.39 -14.26
C GLU A 29 4.66 -26.68 -13.26
N GLY A 30 3.50 -27.06 -13.82
CA GLY A 30 2.48 -27.82 -13.12
C GLY A 30 1.63 -27.00 -12.14
N PHE A 31 0.57 -26.38 -12.66
CA PHE A 31 -0.51 -25.80 -11.86
C PHE A 31 -1.24 -26.90 -11.06
N LYS A 32 -0.71 -27.23 -9.89
CA LYS A 32 -1.40 -27.92 -8.79
C LYS A 32 -0.91 -27.34 -7.46
N SER A 33 -1.10 -26.04 -7.23
CA SER A 33 -0.94 -25.50 -5.87
C SER A 33 -2.32 -25.25 -5.28
N SER A 34 -2.68 -26.15 -4.37
CA SER A 34 -3.79 -26.05 -3.43
C SER A 34 -3.87 -24.65 -2.79
N ALA A 35 -5.10 -24.17 -2.62
CA ALA A 35 -5.44 -22.95 -1.91
C ALA A 35 -4.64 -22.83 -0.60
N GLY A 36 -3.79 -21.81 -0.45
CA GLY A 36 -3.22 -21.54 0.88
C GLY A 36 -2.11 -20.51 0.98
N ASN A 37 -1.22 -20.36 0.00
CA ASN A 37 -0.02 -19.53 0.22
C ASN A 37 0.26 -18.56 -0.95
N ARG A 38 -0.29 -17.34 -0.85
CA ARG A 38 -0.28 -16.30 -1.91
C ARG A 38 0.99 -15.43 -1.95
N GLY A 39 1.93 -15.60 -1.01
CA GLY A 39 3.14 -14.78 -0.93
C GLY A 39 3.51 -14.44 0.51
N THR A 40 4.47 -13.54 0.68
CA THR A 40 4.91 -13.02 1.99
C THR A 40 4.58 -11.54 2.10
N ILE A 41 3.86 -11.14 3.15
CA ILE A 41 3.65 -9.73 3.47
C ILE A 41 4.99 -9.16 3.96
N LEU A 42 5.49 -8.14 3.26
CA LEU A 42 6.73 -7.46 3.63
C LEU A 42 6.47 -6.33 4.62
N CYS A 43 5.39 -5.58 4.42
CA CYS A 43 4.93 -4.57 5.37
C CYS A 43 3.41 -4.38 5.28
N GLY A 44 2.84 -3.93 6.39
CA GLY A 44 1.48 -3.41 6.49
C GLY A 44 1.48 -2.04 7.17
N ALA A 45 0.59 -1.16 6.75
CA ALA A 45 0.39 0.15 7.35
C ALA A 45 -1.10 0.49 7.39
N SER A 46 -1.57 1.11 8.48
CA SER A 46 -2.93 1.65 8.51
C SER A 46 -3.04 2.83 7.54
N LEU A 47 -4.14 2.93 6.79
CA LEU A 47 -4.40 4.12 5.97
C LEU A 47 -4.55 5.40 6.82
N ARG A 48 -4.84 5.27 8.12
CA ARG A 48 -4.81 6.40 9.07
C ARG A 48 -3.39 6.92 9.31
N SER A 49 -2.37 6.08 9.13
CA SER A 49 -0.98 6.45 9.29
C SER A 49 -0.36 6.98 8.01
N VAL A 50 -1.02 6.85 6.85
CA VAL A 50 -0.60 7.54 5.63
C VAL A 50 -0.88 9.05 5.77
N ILE A 51 0.14 9.87 5.54
CA ILE A 51 0.10 11.34 5.56
C ILE A 51 -0.29 11.86 4.18
N THR A 52 0.39 11.40 3.14
CA THR A 52 0.15 11.80 1.75
C THR A 52 0.67 10.75 0.77
N ALA A 53 0.16 10.80 -0.45
CA ALA A 53 0.64 10.03 -1.59
C ALA A 53 0.73 10.96 -2.82
N VAL A 54 1.87 10.95 -3.50
CA VAL A 54 2.13 11.79 -4.68
C VAL A 54 2.62 10.89 -5.81
N SER A 55 2.14 11.13 -7.02
CA SER A 55 2.57 10.41 -8.22
C SER A 55 3.49 11.27 -9.09
N ASP A 56 4.58 10.69 -9.58
CA ASP A 56 5.44 11.23 -10.64
C ASP A 56 5.65 10.15 -11.71
N LYS A 57 4.94 10.29 -12.84
CA LYS A 57 4.88 9.28 -13.91
C LYS A 57 4.51 7.90 -13.34
N GLU A 58 5.45 6.96 -13.37
CA GLU A 58 5.30 5.58 -12.88
C GLU A 58 5.54 5.44 -11.37
N TRP A 59 6.03 6.49 -10.71
CA TRP A 59 6.40 6.46 -9.31
C TRP A 59 5.28 6.96 -8.41
N LEU A 60 4.99 6.21 -7.36
CA LEU A 60 4.15 6.61 -6.25
C LEU A 60 5.01 6.76 -4.99
N HIS A 61 5.04 7.98 -4.46
CA HIS A 61 5.71 8.30 -3.21
C HIS A 61 4.67 8.44 -2.10
N ILE A 62 4.86 7.69 -1.01
CA ILE A 62 3.93 7.66 0.11
C ILE A 62 4.69 8.02 1.39
N ALA A 63 4.20 9.03 2.09
CA ALA A 63 4.68 9.37 3.43
C ALA A 63 3.76 8.76 4.49
N ILE A 64 4.35 8.03 5.44
CA ILE A 64 3.67 7.22 6.44
C ILE A 64 4.25 7.58 7.82
N ARG A 65 3.40 8.00 8.76
CA ARG A 65 3.77 8.19 10.18
C ARG A 65 3.68 6.88 10.94
N HIS A 66 4.35 6.81 12.08
CA HIS A 66 4.25 5.71 13.05
C HIS A 66 4.51 4.32 12.43
N ILE A 67 5.42 4.25 11.46
CA ILE A 67 5.92 3.00 10.89
C ILE A 67 7.43 2.95 11.04
N GLY A 68 7.95 1.80 11.47
CA GLY A 68 9.39 1.57 11.51
C GLY A 68 9.96 1.36 10.10
N ASP A 69 11.28 1.44 9.99
CA ASP A 69 11.95 1.10 8.74
C ASP A 69 11.74 -0.37 8.39
N VAL A 70 11.44 -0.64 7.12
CA VAL A 70 11.24 -1.99 6.59
C VAL A 70 12.22 -2.22 5.45
N GLY A 71 13.43 -2.63 5.79
CA GLY A 71 14.50 -2.92 4.83
C GLY A 71 14.75 -1.75 3.86
N SER A 72 14.60 -2.01 2.56
CA SER A 72 14.67 -0.98 1.51
C SER A 72 13.31 -0.41 1.11
N LEU A 73 12.21 -0.96 1.64
CA LEU A 73 10.86 -0.63 1.22
C LEU A 73 10.34 0.65 1.89
N ILE A 74 10.60 0.79 3.19
CA ILE A 74 10.22 1.97 3.97
C ILE A 74 11.46 2.48 4.69
N ARG A 75 11.80 3.75 4.49
CA ARG A 75 12.90 4.44 5.18
C ARG A 75 12.46 5.82 5.65
N ASN A 76 12.64 6.10 6.94
CA ASN A 76 12.21 7.35 7.57
C ASN A 76 10.74 7.68 7.28
N GLY A 77 9.87 6.66 7.28
CA GLY A 77 8.45 6.80 6.95
C GLY A 77 8.14 7.05 5.47
N ASN A 78 9.12 6.99 4.57
CA ASN A 78 8.90 7.16 3.14
C ASN A 78 8.93 5.81 2.42
N MET A 79 7.94 5.58 1.56
CA MET A 79 7.84 4.44 0.67
C MET A 79 7.73 4.93 -0.77
N SER A 80 8.48 4.31 -1.68
CA SER A 80 8.40 4.62 -3.12
C SER A 80 8.17 3.34 -3.90
N LEU A 81 7.12 3.33 -4.72
CA LEU A 81 6.73 2.19 -5.54
C LEU A 81 6.72 2.61 -7.00
N ARG A 82 7.27 1.77 -7.89
CA ARG A 82 7.19 1.96 -9.33
C ARG A 82 6.16 1.01 -9.91
N PHE A 83 5.30 1.52 -10.78
CA PHE A 83 4.28 0.75 -11.50
C PHE A 83 4.61 0.64 -12.98
N ASP A 84 4.01 -0.35 -13.65
CA ASP A 84 4.23 -0.61 -15.09
C ASP A 84 3.74 0.52 -16.00
N SER A 85 2.83 1.37 -15.50
CA SER A 85 2.35 2.52 -16.25
C SER A 85 1.99 3.71 -15.36
N PRO A 86 2.08 4.94 -15.89
CA PRO A 86 1.59 6.13 -15.20
C PRO A 86 0.09 6.06 -14.87
N GLY A 87 -0.71 5.41 -15.74
CA GLY A 87 -2.14 5.23 -15.52
C GLY A 87 -2.43 4.39 -14.27
N THR A 88 -1.72 3.27 -14.10
CA THR A 88 -1.82 2.44 -12.91
C THR A 88 -1.45 3.22 -11.65
N CYS A 89 -0.35 3.99 -11.69
CA CYS A 89 0.07 4.83 -10.57
C CYS A 89 -1.00 5.85 -10.17
N LEU A 90 -1.63 6.52 -11.14
CA LEU A 90 -2.71 7.48 -10.89
C LEU A 90 -3.95 6.83 -10.26
N ILE A 91 -4.37 5.67 -10.77
CA ILE A 91 -5.52 4.92 -10.23
C ILE A 91 -5.26 4.54 -8.77
N VAL A 92 -4.07 4.02 -8.46
CA VAL A 92 -3.68 3.63 -7.11
C VAL A 92 -3.67 4.84 -6.18
N ARG A 93 -3.10 5.97 -6.60
CA ARG A 93 -3.12 7.23 -5.82
C ARG A 93 -4.54 7.67 -5.50
N HIS A 94 -5.42 7.71 -6.51
CA HIS A 94 -6.81 8.11 -6.32
C HIS A 94 -7.57 7.17 -5.39
N TYR A 95 -7.30 5.86 -5.49
CA TYR A 95 -7.90 4.88 -4.59
C TYR A 95 -7.44 5.09 -3.14
N LEU A 96 -6.15 5.34 -2.91
CA LEU A 96 -5.63 5.70 -1.58
C LEU A 96 -6.30 6.95 -1.00
N GLU A 97 -6.39 8.01 -1.80
CA GLU A 97 -7.03 9.28 -1.41
C GLU A 97 -8.51 9.07 -1.06
N ARG A 98 -9.23 8.26 -1.85
CA ARG A 98 -10.63 7.94 -1.60
C ARG A 98 -10.82 7.15 -0.30
N CYS A 99 -10.03 6.11 -0.07
CA CYS A 99 -10.11 5.33 1.18
C CYS A 99 -9.79 6.20 2.40
N ARG A 100 -8.75 7.04 2.33
CA ARG A 100 -8.40 7.98 3.41
C ARG A 100 -9.51 9.00 3.68
N SER A 101 -10.12 9.54 2.63
CA SER A 101 -11.23 10.49 2.76
C SER A 101 -12.44 9.83 3.41
N ALA A 102 -12.77 8.59 3.04
CA ALA A 102 -13.84 7.82 3.67
C ALA A 102 -13.56 7.55 5.16
N LEU A 103 -12.33 7.19 5.53
CA LEU A 103 -11.94 7.01 6.93
C LEU A 103 -12.05 8.30 7.74
N ARG A 104 -11.65 9.42 7.16
CA ARG A 104 -11.79 10.74 7.79
C ARG A 104 -13.26 11.10 8.00
N GLY A 105 -14.10 10.90 6.99
CA GLY A 105 -15.55 11.13 7.11
C GLY A 105 -16.19 10.28 8.21
N LYS A 106 -15.83 8.99 8.29
CA LYS A 106 -16.31 8.11 9.38
C LYS A 106 -15.90 8.61 10.76
N LEU A 107 -14.66 9.10 10.91
CA LEU A 107 -14.18 9.64 12.18
C LEU A 107 -14.92 10.93 12.58
N LEU A 108 -15.15 11.83 11.62
CA LEU A 108 -15.90 13.06 11.87
C LEU A 108 -17.34 12.75 12.33
N ASN A 109 -18.02 11.85 11.63
CA ASN A 109 -19.37 11.42 12.03
C ASN A 109 -19.41 10.80 13.44
N GLN A 110 -18.35 10.10 13.85
CA GLN A 110 -18.24 9.56 15.21
C GLN A 110 -18.03 10.66 16.25
N ILE A 111 -17.27 11.70 15.92
CA ILE A 111 -17.08 12.86 16.80
C ILE A 111 -18.40 13.60 16.97
N ASP A 112 -19.12 13.87 15.88
CA ASP A 112 -20.41 14.57 15.92
C ASP A 112 -21.42 13.79 16.79
N ALA A 113 -21.52 12.47 16.60
CA ALA A 113 -22.39 11.63 17.41
C ALA A 113 -22.01 11.56 18.89
N LEU A 114 -20.74 11.79 19.24
CA LEU A 114 -20.31 11.89 20.64
C LEU A 114 -20.65 13.25 21.24
N LEU A 115 -20.50 14.33 20.47
CA LEU A 115 -20.86 15.68 20.89
C LEU A 115 -22.37 15.82 21.09
N ASP A 116 -23.19 15.18 20.25
CA ASP A 116 -24.66 15.15 20.39
C ASP A 116 -25.15 14.40 21.63
N ARG A 117 -24.28 13.61 22.27
CA ARG A 117 -24.57 12.83 23.49
C ARG A 117 -24.12 13.51 24.79
N CYS A 118 -23.46 14.67 24.69
CA CYS A 118 -23.02 15.48 25.82
C CYS A 118 -24.01 16.61 26.09
#